data_AF-A0A971SHU6-F1
#
_entry.id   AF-A0A971SHU6-F1
#
_cell.length_a   1.000
_cell.length_b   1.000
_cell.length_c   1.000
_cell.angle_alpha   90.00
_cell.angle_beta   90.00
_cell.angle_gamma   90.00
#
_symmetry.space_group_name_H-M   'P 1'
#
loop_
_entity.id
_entity.type
_entity.pdbx_description
1 polymer ?
#
loop_
_entity_poly.entity_id
_entity_poly.type
_entity_poly.pdbx_seq_one_letter_code
_entity_poly.pdbx_strand_id
1 'polypeptide(L)'
;MFERKNVGYIYFTKERAKDDATGTYVYYVEASGQPYGSYFSVWSQGVNETTNDSGIIYKGQQRKISQYVYEKGKRVCNLGISPRIHDIGRVHGLWSPDSVGSYPYCNLP
;
A
#
# COMPACT_ATOMS: atom_id res chain seq x y z
N MET A 1 -9.77 -4.04 -8.14
CA MET A 1 -11.00 -3.34 -7.73
C MET A 1 -10.83 -2.96 -6.27
N PHE A 2 -10.97 -1.67 -5.95
CA PHE A 2 -10.83 -1.12 -4.59
C PHE A 2 -12.21 -1.07 -3.93
N GLU A 3 -12.29 -1.39 -2.65
CA GLU A 3 -13.50 -1.38 -1.83
C GLU A 3 -13.31 -0.33 -0.71
N ARG A 4 -14.33 0.52 -0.49
CA ARG A 4 -14.29 1.55 0.54
C ARG A 4 -14.64 0.92 1.89
N LYS A 5 -13.68 0.85 2.82
CA LYS A 5 -13.96 0.63 4.25
C LYS A 5 -13.83 1.96 4.99
N ASN A 6 -14.83 2.33 5.79
CA ASN A 6 -14.90 3.61 6.51
C ASN A 6 -13.87 3.67 7.65
N VAL A 7 -12.62 3.97 7.30
CA VAL A 7 -11.57 4.47 8.21
C VAL A 7 -10.92 5.65 7.48
N GLY A 8 -11.55 6.82 7.51
CA GLY A 8 -11.12 7.99 6.72
C GLY A 8 -11.23 7.81 5.19
N TYR A 9 -10.52 8.66 4.43
CA TYR A 9 -10.45 8.59 2.95
C TYR A 9 -9.50 7.48 2.44
N ILE A 10 -9.50 6.30 3.07
CA ILE A 10 -8.66 5.17 2.67
C ILE A 10 -9.44 4.19 1.80
N TYR A 11 -8.88 3.87 0.64
CA TYR A 11 -9.43 2.90 -0.31
C TYR A 11 -8.61 1.61 -0.19
N PHE A 12 -9.28 0.50 0.10
CA PHE A 12 -8.61 -0.78 0.32
C PHE A 12 -8.72 -1.68 -0.90
N THR A 13 -7.69 -2.46 -1.17
CA THR A 13 -7.81 -3.60 -2.07
C THR A 13 -8.52 -4.75 -1.38
N LYS A 14 -8.93 -5.77 -2.15
CA LYS A 14 -9.22 -7.09 -1.57
C LYS A 14 -8.00 -7.62 -0.81
N GLU A 15 -8.26 -8.41 0.21
CA GLU A 15 -7.22 -9.14 0.94
C GLU A 15 -6.54 -10.17 0.05
N ARG A 16 -5.26 -10.40 0.32
CA ARG A 16 -4.42 -11.41 -0.32
C ARG A 16 -3.62 -12.15 0.75
N ALA A 17 -3.25 -13.39 0.45
CA ALA A 17 -2.36 -14.18 1.30
C ALA A 17 -1.01 -13.48 1.50
N LYS A 18 -0.41 -13.67 2.66
CA LYS A 18 0.89 -13.16 3.07
C LYS A 18 1.71 -14.33 3.60
N ASP A 19 2.81 -14.63 2.94
CA ASP A 19 3.60 -15.84 3.23
C ASP A 19 4.75 -15.56 4.19
N ASP A 20 5.73 -14.73 3.84
CA ASP A 20 6.95 -14.57 4.65
C ASP A 20 7.73 -13.24 4.49
N ALA A 21 7.51 -12.49 3.41
CA ALA A 21 8.30 -11.29 3.12
C ALA A 21 8.04 -10.10 4.07
N THR A 22 9.07 -9.36 4.46
CA THR A 22 8.94 -8.11 5.24
C THR A 22 8.51 -6.92 4.36
N GLY A 23 8.51 -7.08 3.03
CA GLY A 23 8.22 -6.03 2.06
C GLY A 23 7.04 -6.34 1.15
N THR A 24 6.16 -5.35 0.96
CA THR A 24 5.05 -5.38 -0.02
C THR A 24 5.43 -4.55 -1.24
N TYR A 25 5.30 -5.10 -2.44
CA TYR A 25 5.55 -4.40 -3.70
C TYR A 25 4.34 -3.56 -4.09
N VAL A 26 4.59 -2.38 -4.63
CA VAL A 26 3.57 -1.55 -5.29
C VAL A 26 4.16 -0.91 -6.55
N TYR A 27 3.40 -0.97 -7.64
CA TYR A 27 3.60 -0.16 -8.83
C TYR A 27 2.39 0.75 -9.04
N TYR A 28 2.61 2.06 -8.90
CA TYR A 28 1.54 3.05 -9.06
C TYR A 28 1.47 3.53 -10.52
N VAL A 29 0.56 2.95 -11.31
CA VAL A 29 0.47 3.17 -12.76
C VAL A 29 -0.29 4.45 -13.10
N GLU A 30 -1.45 4.65 -12.48
CA GLU A 30 -2.34 5.78 -12.77
C GLU A 30 -2.80 6.43 -11.48
N ALA A 31 -2.69 7.75 -11.42
CA ALA A 31 -2.90 8.58 -10.24
C ALA A 31 -3.60 9.88 -10.64
N SER A 32 -4.83 9.79 -11.18
CA SER A 32 -5.54 10.98 -11.63
C SER A 32 -5.90 11.88 -10.45
N GLY A 33 -5.57 13.16 -10.55
CA GLY A 33 -5.78 14.12 -9.46
C GLY A 33 -4.81 13.95 -8.29
N GLN A 34 -3.65 13.29 -8.46
CA GLN A 34 -2.69 13.07 -7.36
C GLN A 34 -1.26 13.50 -7.77
N PRO A 35 -1.02 14.80 -8.07
CA PRO A 35 0.28 15.31 -8.52
C PRO A 35 1.38 15.16 -7.46
N TYR A 36 1.00 15.08 -6.18
CA TYR A 36 1.93 14.94 -5.05
C TYR A 36 2.10 13.49 -4.58
N GLY A 37 1.66 12.52 -5.39
CA GLY A 37 1.60 11.11 -5.00
C GLY A 37 0.46 10.83 -4.02
N SER A 38 0.38 9.57 -3.58
CA SER A 38 -0.60 9.10 -2.61
C SER A 38 0.10 8.38 -1.48
N TYR A 39 -0.53 8.33 -0.31
CA TYR A 39 -0.06 7.51 0.80
C TYR A 39 -0.50 6.06 0.58
N PHE A 40 0.45 5.16 0.73
CA PHE A 40 0.22 3.72 0.67
C PHE A 40 0.56 3.09 2.02
N SER A 41 -0.29 2.15 2.43
CA SER A 41 -0.17 1.44 3.71
C SER A 41 -0.61 -0.01 3.54
N VAL A 42 -0.05 -0.91 4.33
CA VAL A 42 -0.37 -2.34 4.36
C VAL A 42 -1.15 -2.61 5.64
N TRP A 43 -2.34 -3.20 5.49
CA TRP A 43 -3.24 -3.47 6.61
C TRP A 43 -3.57 -4.95 6.70
N SER A 44 -3.80 -5.42 7.91
CA SER A 44 -4.17 -6.81 8.18
C SER A 44 -5.10 -6.88 9.38
N GLN A 45 -6.25 -7.54 9.21
CA GLN A 45 -7.28 -7.68 10.25
C GLN A 45 -7.74 -6.33 10.82
N GLY A 46 -7.83 -5.31 9.96
CA GLY A 46 -8.26 -3.95 10.34
C GLY A 46 -7.20 -3.10 11.05
N VAL A 47 -5.96 -3.57 11.17
CA VAL A 47 -4.85 -2.83 11.78
C VAL A 47 -3.82 -2.45 10.71
N ASN A 48 -3.30 -1.22 10.77
CA ASN A 48 -2.21 -0.77 9.93
C ASN A 48 -0.90 -1.41 10.42
N GLU A 49 -0.24 -2.16 9.54
CA GLU A 49 1.01 -2.87 9.84
C GLU A 49 2.22 -2.24 9.15
N THR A 50 2.04 -1.07 8.52
CA THR A 50 3.10 -0.35 7.81
C THR A 50 4.13 0.21 8.78
N THR A 51 5.42 0.04 8.49
CA THR A 51 6.48 0.78 9.18
C THR A 51 6.30 2.28 8.92
N ASN A 52 6.35 3.13 9.97
CA ASN A 52 6.15 4.57 9.86
C ASN A 52 4.77 5.01 9.28
N ASP A 53 3.72 4.24 9.56
CA ASP A 53 2.31 4.45 9.17
C ASP A 53 1.99 4.41 7.67
N SER A 54 2.83 4.95 6.81
CA SER A 54 2.63 4.96 5.36
C SER A 54 3.93 5.24 4.59
N GLY A 55 3.90 5.01 3.28
CA GLY A 55 4.90 5.53 2.35
C GLY A 55 4.25 6.32 1.23
N ILE A 56 4.97 7.32 0.70
CA ILE A 56 4.50 8.09 -0.45
C ILE A 56 4.99 7.44 -1.73
N ILE A 57 4.07 7.16 -2.65
CA ILE A 57 4.41 6.63 -3.98
C ILE A 57 3.81 7.58 -5.03
N TYR A 58 4.61 7.92 -6.03
CA TYR A 58 4.22 8.77 -7.15
C TYR A 58 3.85 7.93 -8.37
N LYS A 59 3.05 8.51 -9.27
CA LYS A 59 2.74 7.91 -10.57
C LYS A 59 4.02 7.49 -11.28
N GLY A 60 4.02 6.27 -11.84
CA GLY A 60 5.15 5.67 -12.53
C GLY A 60 6.16 4.98 -11.62
N GLN A 61 6.04 5.08 -10.30
CA GLN A 61 7.03 4.49 -9.40
C GLN A 61 6.69 3.06 -9.00
N GLN A 62 7.75 2.24 -8.96
CA GLN A 62 7.78 0.93 -8.32
C GLN A 62 8.52 1.05 -6.98
N ARG A 63 7.89 0.59 -5.91
CA ARG A 63 8.40 0.70 -4.54
C ARG A 63 8.11 -0.56 -3.73
N LYS A 64 8.88 -0.73 -2.65
CA LYS A 64 8.51 -1.59 -1.53
C LYS A 64 7.95 -0.76 -0.37
N ILE A 65 7.04 -1.36 0.37
CA ILE A 65 6.54 -0.85 1.65
C ILE A 65 6.99 -1.83 2.72
N SER A 66 7.75 -1.34 3.70
CA SER A 66 8.14 -2.11 4.89
C SER A 66 6.93 -2.25 5.82
N GLN A 67 6.72 -3.43 6.38
CA GLN A 67 5.53 -3.76 7.17
C GLN A 67 5.80 -4.93 8.15
N TYR A 68 4.89 -5.17 9.10
CA TYR A 68 5.02 -6.15 10.19
C TYR A 68 3.98 -7.29 10.21
N VAL A 69 3.18 -7.46 9.15
CA VAL A 69 2.11 -8.46 9.03
C VAL A 69 2.63 -9.87 9.36
N TYR A 70 3.70 -10.31 8.70
CA TYR A 70 4.21 -11.67 8.89
C TYR A 70 4.86 -11.83 10.26
N GLU A 71 5.64 -10.83 10.67
CA GLU A 71 6.38 -10.73 11.92
C GLU A 71 5.44 -10.76 13.13
N LYS A 72 4.21 -10.28 12.97
CA LYS A 72 3.13 -10.36 13.98
C LYS A 72 2.26 -11.61 13.84
N GLY A 73 2.69 -12.61 13.08
CA GLY A 73 2.01 -13.89 12.92
C GLY A 73 0.76 -13.86 12.03
N LYS A 74 0.50 -12.76 11.33
CA LYS A 74 -0.63 -12.65 10.40
C LYS A 74 -0.25 -13.25 9.04
N ARG A 75 -1.25 -13.67 8.26
CA ARG A 75 -1.09 -14.43 7.01
C ARG A 75 -1.92 -13.89 5.85
N VAL A 76 -2.56 -12.74 6.04
CA VAL A 76 -3.30 -12.03 5.00
C VAL A 76 -3.07 -10.53 5.15
N CYS A 77 -3.12 -9.77 4.06
CA CYS A 77 -3.14 -8.31 4.12
C CYS A 77 -3.86 -7.71 2.92
N ASN A 78 -4.20 -6.44 3.01
CA ASN A 78 -4.63 -5.61 1.89
C ASN A 78 -3.82 -4.32 1.84
N LEU A 79 -3.85 -3.67 0.68
CA LEU A 79 -3.23 -2.38 0.45
C LEU A 79 -4.28 -1.28 0.68
N GLY A 80 -3.97 -0.34 1.56
CA GLY A 80 -4.70 0.90 1.76
C GLY A 80 -4.05 2.04 0.98
N ILE A 81 -4.87 2.79 0.25
CA ILE A 81 -4.44 3.98 -0.50
C ILE A 81 -5.23 5.17 0.04
N SER A 82 -4.50 6.17 0.55
CA SER A 82 -5.08 7.44 0.99
C SER A 82 -4.57 8.54 0.07
N PRO A 83 -5.45 9.36 -0.51
CA PRO A 83 -5.00 10.46 -1.34
C PRO A 83 -4.37 11.57 -0.49
N ARG A 84 -3.46 12.32 -1.12
CA ARG A 84 -2.89 13.52 -0.47
C ARG A 84 -3.75 14.76 -0.67
N ILE A 85 -4.66 14.72 -1.64
CA ILE A 85 -5.65 15.77 -1.90
C ILE A 85 -7.02 15.13 -2.14
N HIS A 86 -8.11 15.81 -1.76
CA HIS A 86 -9.47 15.26 -1.73
C HIS A 86 -10.04 14.77 -3.08
N ASP A 87 -9.31 14.97 -4.18
CA ASP A 87 -9.73 14.61 -5.52
C ASP A 87 -9.05 13.31 -5.99
N ILE A 88 -9.71 12.17 -5.77
CA ILE A 88 -9.31 10.92 -6.41
C ILE A 88 -10.19 10.71 -7.61
N GLY A 89 -9.62 10.87 -8.80
CA GLY A 89 -10.21 10.34 -10.01
C GLY A 89 -10.00 8.83 -10.08
N ARG A 90 -9.09 8.41 -10.95
CA ARG A 90 -8.74 7.01 -11.18
C ARG A 90 -7.39 6.65 -10.55
N VAL A 91 -7.38 5.56 -9.79
CA VAL A 91 -6.18 4.91 -9.25
C VAL A 91 -6.04 3.54 -9.92
N HIS A 92 -4.89 3.28 -10.52
CA HIS A 92 -4.56 1.99 -11.12
C HIS A 92 -3.13 1.60 -10.81
N GLY A 93 -2.87 0.31 -10.67
CA GLY A 93 -1.55 -0.18 -10.30
C GLY A 93 -1.49 -1.68 -10.07
N LEU A 94 -0.30 -2.15 -9.76
CA LEU A 94 -0.03 -3.52 -9.33
C LEU A 94 0.49 -3.50 -7.89
N TRP A 95 0.23 -4.55 -7.16
CA TRP A 95 0.86 -4.75 -5.85
C TRP A 95 1.00 -6.24 -5.57
N SER A 96 1.95 -6.59 -4.70
CA SER A 96 2.14 -7.96 -4.20
C SER A 96 2.41 -7.91 -2.70
N PRO A 97 1.65 -8.67 -1.87
CA PRO A 97 1.89 -8.76 -0.43
C PRO A 97 3.28 -9.32 -0.11
N ASP A 98 3.75 -10.25 -0.95
CA ASP A 98 5.04 -10.92 -0.86
C ASP A 98 5.94 -10.46 -1.99
N SER A 99 6.71 -9.40 -1.77
CA SER A 99 7.69 -8.94 -2.74
C SER A 99 9.07 -9.50 -2.44
N VAL A 100 9.60 -10.24 -3.40
CA VAL A 100 11.03 -10.54 -3.55
C VAL A 100 11.63 -9.64 -4.64
N GLY A 101 12.76 -8.98 -4.36
CA GLY A 101 13.44 -8.09 -5.35
C GLY A 101 13.99 -6.77 -4.79
N SER A 102 14.62 -5.99 -5.67
CA SER A 102 15.48 -4.83 -5.35
C SER A 102 14.85 -3.46 -5.65
N TYR A 103 13.58 -3.26 -5.28
CA TYR A 103 12.96 -1.93 -5.35
C TYR A 103 13.24 -1.11 -4.08
N PRO A 104 13.38 0.23 -4.17
CA PRO A 104 13.58 1.06 -2.99
C PRO A 104 12.34 1.07 -2.11
N TYR A 105 12.55 1.12 -0.80
CA TYR A 105 11.47 1.30 0.16
C TYR A 105 10.99 2.75 0.17
N CYS A 106 9.69 2.99 0.28
CA CYS A 106 9.12 4.35 0.33
C CYS A 106 8.80 4.85 1.74
N ASN A 107 9.10 4.05 2.77
CA ASN A 107 8.76 4.33 4.17
C ASN A 107 9.89 4.00 5.15
N LEU A 108 11.12 3.86 4.66
CA LEU A 108 12.33 3.79 5.49
C LEU A 108 13.06 5.14 5.43
N PRO A 109 13.79 5.53 6.51
CA PRO A 109 14.57 6.76 6.54
C PRO A 109 15.68 6.80 5.48
#